data_AF-A0A847PNM2-F1
#
_entry.id   AF-A0A847PNM2-F1
#
_cell.length_a   1.000
_cell.length_b   1.000
_cell.length_c   1.000
_cell.angle_alpha   90.00
_cell.angle_beta   90.00
_cell.angle_gamma   90.00
#
_symmetry.space_group_name_H-M   'P 1'
#
loop_
_entity.id
_entity.type
_entity.pdbx_description
1 polymer ?
#
loop_
_entity_poly.entity_id
_entity_poly.type
_entity_poly.pdbx_seq_one_letter_code
_entity_poly.pdbx_strand_id
1 'polypeptide(L)'
;MLDIFTESAEIKSILKDCKNVDLNMKMGSVSGLKKETKEDEATATSIDYYYSGETLVYAVYNGYGENTWVHYTTSKSGKNIEVHYWDEGKDFKNCKIKFEDYELFFSNVNEKYKTGAEFIYVTFKDNITYTILADGNYFVSSAYYKDENNDLHKYRYEYNFEEDGKPYEMDIVVLKSIFPDKPNEKIRSVLDAVLTAKTPMSVEILIGNHELYRNEKASAIFAETTLVFATKKQAEKFLKATDKVETFTVEENYDDGNFIVKIGKVFFPISASFDSFFEKLIYEEDVDNYYKTIEFSNTYEIIVISPGTLHFH
;
A
#
# COMPACT_ATOMS: atom_id res chain seq x y z
N MET A 1 2.85 0.63 32.23
CA MET A 1 3.59 1.01 30.99
C MET A 1 4.10 -0.23 30.26
N LEU A 2 3.27 -1.27 30.32
CA LEU A 2 3.36 -2.62 29.77
C LEU A 2 1.89 -3.02 29.44
N ASP A 3 1.05 -2.00 29.17
CA ASP A 3 -0.41 -1.98 29.29
C ASP A 3 -1.11 -1.38 28.05
N ILE A 4 -0.38 -1.14 26.95
CA ILE A 4 -1.01 -0.59 25.73
C ILE A 4 -0.83 -1.52 24.51
N PHE A 5 0.12 -2.48 24.51
CA PHE A 5 0.36 -3.33 23.32
C PHE A 5 0.63 -4.81 23.57
N THR A 6 0.68 -5.24 24.83
CA THR A 6 0.63 -6.66 25.22
C THR A 6 -0.76 -7.27 25.08
N GLU A 7 -1.78 -6.45 24.82
CA GLU A 7 -3.16 -6.82 24.46
C GLU A 7 -3.51 -6.43 23.02
N SER A 8 -3.10 -7.25 22.07
CA SER A 8 -4.18 -7.86 21.29
C SER A 8 -4.20 -9.34 21.67
N ALA A 9 -4.80 -9.62 22.83
CA ALA A 9 -5.21 -10.98 23.19
C ALA A 9 -5.94 -11.64 22.01
N GLU A 10 -6.64 -10.83 21.21
CA GLU A 10 -7.23 -11.17 19.92
C GLU A 10 -6.22 -11.71 18.89
N ILE A 11 -5.13 -11.03 18.52
CA ILE A 11 -4.21 -11.55 17.47
C ILE A 11 -3.53 -12.84 17.91
N LYS A 12 -3.04 -12.91 19.16
CA LYS A 12 -2.47 -14.17 19.69
C LYS A 12 -3.51 -15.29 19.74
N SER A 13 -4.74 -14.96 20.12
CA SER A 13 -5.86 -15.91 20.11
C SER A 13 -6.18 -16.36 18.68
N ILE A 14 -6.26 -15.43 17.73
CA ILE A 14 -6.52 -15.67 16.30
C ILE A 14 -5.46 -16.59 15.71
N LEU A 15 -4.18 -16.29 15.87
CA LEU A 15 -3.08 -17.13 15.38
C LEU A 15 -3.07 -18.50 16.07
N LYS A 16 -3.35 -18.55 17.39
CA LYS A 16 -3.49 -19.81 18.13
C LYS A 16 -4.67 -20.64 17.62
N ASP A 17 -5.75 -19.98 17.21
CA ASP A 17 -6.94 -20.64 16.66
C ASP A 17 -6.66 -21.27 15.30
N CYS A 18 -5.73 -20.69 14.54
CA CYS A 18 -5.30 -21.16 13.23
C CYS A 18 -4.13 -22.13 13.27
N LYS A 19 -3.56 -22.43 14.44
CA LYS A 19 -2.32 -23.23 14.57
C LYS A 19 -2.41 -24.63 13.95
N ASN A 20 -3.61 -25.19 13.80
CA ASN A 20 -3.82 -26.51 13.22
C ASN A 20 -3.99 -26.47 11.69
N VAL A 21 -4.06 -25.29 11.09
CA VAL A 21 -4.11 -25.14 9.64
C VAL A 21 -2.72 -25.42 9.10
N ASP A 22 -2.61 -26.45 8.26
CA ASP A 22 -1.39 -26.72 7.52
C ASP A 22 -1.27 -25.68 6.39
N LEU A 23 -0.41 -24.68 6.60
CA LEU A 23 -0.13 -23.64 5.61
C LEU A 23 0.54 -24.22 4.35
N ASN A 24 1.22 -25.36 4.48
CA ASN A 24 1.90 -26.06 3.39
C ASN A 24 1.06 -27.18 2.79
N MET A 25 -0.22 -27.28 3.15
CA MET A 25 -1.09 -28.34 2.68
C MET A 25 -1.04 -28.44 1.15
N LYS A 26 -0.76 -29.64 0.67
CA LYS A 26 -1.00 -30.00 -0.72
C LYS A 26 -2.39 -30.58 -0.80
N MET A 27 -3.08 -30.35 -1.90
CA MET A 27 -4.37 -30.98 -2.12
C MET A 27 -4.24 -32.49 -1.93
N GLY A 28 -4.98 -33.02 -0.96
CA GLY A 28 -4.92 -34.42 -0.56
C GLY A 28 -5.56 -35.33 -1.61
N SER A 29 -5.50 -36.63 -1.36
CA SER A 29 -6.27 -37.59 -2.16
C SER A 29 -7.76 -37.31 -2.00
N VAL A 30 -8.42 -37.00 -3.12
CA VAL A 30 -9.88 -36.85 -3.20
C VAL A 30 -10.60 -38.20 -3.35
N SER A 31 -9.88 -39.32 -3.19
CA SER A 31 -10.43 -40.66 -3.28
C SER A 31 -11.49 -40.91 -2.20
N GLY A 32 -12.66 -41.38 -2.61
CA GLY A 32 -13.81 -41.60 -1.72
C GLY A 32 -14.69 -40.37 -1.51
N LEU A 33 -14.35 -39.20 -2.07
CA LEU A 33 -15.20 -38.02 -2.08
C LEU A 33 -16.12 -38.01 -3.31
N LYS A 34 -17.34 -37.53 -3.13
CA LYS A 34 -18.26 -37.26 -4.25
C LYS A 34 -17.82 -35.96 -4.93
N LYS A 35 -17.67 -35.98 -6.25
CA LYS A 35 -17.30 -34.81 -7.05
C LYS A 35 -18.52 -34.20 -7.73
N GLU A 36 -18.64 -32.88 -7.71
CA GLU A 36 -19.58 -32.10 -8.52
C GLU A 36 -18.82 -30.97 -9.23
N THR A 37 -18.98 -30.85 -10.55
CA THR A 37 -18.29 -29.82 -11.35
C THR A 37 -19.28 -28.74 -11.77
N LYS A 38 -18.89 -27.48 -11.60
CA LYS A 38 -19.61 -26.31 -12.12
C LYS A 38 -18.74 -25.61 -13.15
N GLU A 39 -19.19 -25.61 -14.40
CA GLU A 39 -18.48 -24.98 -15.51
C GLU A 39 -18.94 -23.53 -15.73
N ASP A 40 -18.02 -22.67 -16.14
CA ASP A 40 -18.30 -21.36 -16.70
C ASP A 40 -17.85 -21.35 -18.16
N GLU A 41 -18.84 -21.54 -19.05
CA GLU A 41 -18.62 -21.61 -20.51
C GLU A 41 -18.03 -20.31 -21.09
N ALA A 42 -18.24 -19.16 -20.45
CA ALA A 42 -17.76 -17.87 -20.96
C ALA A 42 -16.25 -17.69 -20.78
N THR A 43 -15.68 -18.31 -19.76
CA THR A 43 -14.26 -18.14 -19.37
C THR A 43 -13.44 -19.42 -19.57
N ALA A 44 -14.05 -20.51 -20.05
CA ALA A 44 -13.44 -21.84 -20.12
C ALA A 44 -12.83 -22.28 -18.77
N THR A 45 -13.48 -21.87 -17.67
CA THR A 45 -13.07 -22.22 -16.31
C THR A 45 -14.09 -23.15 -15.66
N SER A 46 -13.68 -23.82 -14.59
CA SER A 46 -14.59 -24.67 -13.81
C SER A 46 -14.20 -24.71 -12.34
N ILE A 47 -15.16 -25.06 -11.50
CA ILE A 47 -14.94 -25.34 -10.08
C ILE A 47 -15.38 -26.76 -9.79
N ASP A 48 -14.45 -27.57 -9.30
CA ASP A 48 -14.71 -28.93 -8.84
C ASP A 48 -14.93 -28.93 -7.32
N TYR A 49 -16.14 -29.25 -6.89
CA TYR A 49 -16.53 -29.39 -5.48
C TYR A 49 -16.43 -30.86 -5.06
N TYR A 50 -15.77 -31.13 -3.93
CA TYR A 50 -15.60 -32.48 -3.39
C TYR A 50 -16.25 -32.60 -2.01
N TYR A 51 -17.13 -33.59 -1.85
CA TYR A 51 -17.96 -33.80 -0.67
C TYR A 51 -17.68 -35.13 0.03
N SER A 52 -17.71 -35.11 1.36
CA SER A 52 -17.77 -36.30 2.21
C SER A 52 -19.19 -36.43 2.78
N GLY A 53 -20.00 -37.32 2.19
CA GLY A 53 -21.44 -37.32 2.43
C GLY A 53 -22.08 -36.04 1.89
N GLU A 54 -22.69 -35.24 2.78
CA GLU A 54 -23.28 -33.93 2.45
C GLU A 54 -22.35 -32.75 2.76
N THR A 55 -21.19 -33.00 3.39
CA THR A 55 -20.25 -31.95 3.81
C THR A 55 -19.27 -31.62 2.68
N LEU A 56 -19.21 -30.35 2.27
CA LEU A 56 -18.19 -29.86 1.34
C LEU A 56 -16.82 -29.87 2.01
N VAL A 57 -15.81 -30.44 1.35
CA VAL A 57 -14.44 -30.57 1.86
C VAL A 57 -13.46 -29.76 1.04
N TYR A 58 -13.54 -29.85 -0.30
CA TYR A 58 -12.66 -29.09 -1.19
C TYR A 58 -13.41 -28.39 -2.31
N ALA A 59 -12.91 -27.23 -2.74
CA ALA A 59 -13.25 -26.63 -4.03
C ALA A 59 -11.96 -26.35 -4.82
N VAL A 60 -11.87 -26.82 -6.06
CA VAL A 60 -10.68 -26.68 -6.92
C VAL A 60 -11.02 -25.81 -8.11
N TYR A 61 -10.27 -24.75 -8.32
CA TYR A 61 -10.53 -23.74 -9.34
C TYR A 61 -9.65 -24.01 -10.56
N ASN A 62 -10.24 -24.61 -11.60
CA ASN A 62 -9.53 -24.98 -12.81
C ASN A 62 -9.63 -23.85 -13.85
N GLY A 63 -8.49 -23.43 -14.40
CA GLY A 63 -8.42 -22.43 -15.47
C GLY A 63 -8.35 -20.97 -15.02
N TYR A 64 -8.31 -20.71 -13.70
CA TYR A 64 -8.25 -19.36 -13.11
C TYR A 64 -6.84 -18.74 -13.02
N GLY A 65 -5.86 -19.28 -13.76
CA GLY A 65 -4.51 -18.70 -13.87
C GLY A 65 -3.48 -19.14 -12.83
N GLU A 66 -3.89 -19.81 -11.76
CA GLU A 66 -3.00 -20.35 -10.71
C GLU A 66 -3.57 -21.68 -10.16
N ASN A 67 -2.72 -22.51 -9.52
CA ASN A 67 -3.18 -23.72 -8.84
C ASN A 67 -3.91 -23.35 -7.54
N THR A 68 -5.16 -22.92 -7.67
CA THR A 68 -5.97 -22.44 -6.54
C THR A 68 -6.97 -23.49 -6.09
N TRP A 69 -7.02 -23.72 -4.78
CA TRP A 69 -8.02 -24.59 -4.18
C TRP A 69 -8.37 -24.13 -2.75
N VAL A 70 -9.53 -24.56 -2.27
CA VAL A 70 -10.08 -24.21 -0.97
C VAL A 70 -10.31 -25.48 -0.16
N HIS A 71 -9.91 -25.47 1.11
CA HIS A 71 -10.24 -26.47 2.10
C HIS A 71 -11.28 -25.90 3.06
N TYR A 72 -12.41 -26.58 3.19
CA TYR A 72 -13.44 -26.26 4.18
C TYR A 72 -13.18 -27.11 5.42
N THR A 73 -12.84 -26.47 6.53
CA THR A 73 -12.42 -27.15 7.77
C THR A 73 -12.83 -26.36 9.00
N THR A 74 -12.37 -26.77 10.18
CA THR A 74 -12.63 -26.10 11.45
C THR A 74 -11.36 -25.58 12.09
N SER A 75 -11.42 -24.38 12.66
CA SER A 75 -10.36 -23.83 13.51
C SER A 75 -10.22 -24.64 14.81
N LYS A 76 -9.19 -24.35 15.61
CA LYS A 76 -8.96 -25.02 16.90
C LYS A 76 -10.12 -24.82 17.89
N SER A 77 -10.81 -23.69 17.84
CA SER A 77 -11.99 -23.37 18.64
C SER A 77 -13.29 -23.97 18.08
N GLY A 78 -13.22 -24.67 16.95
CA GLY A 78 -14.36 -25.34 16.33
C GLY A 78 -15.18 -24.45 15.39
N LYS A 79 -14.69 -23.25 15.04
CA LYS A 79 -15.35 -22.39 14.05
C LYS A 79 -15.12 -22.93 12.64
N ASN A 80 -16.14 -22.89 11.79
CA ASN A 80 -15.97 -23.21 10.38
C ASN A 80 -15.09 -22.14 9.71
N ILE A 81 -14.12 -22.58 8.93
CA ILE A 81 -13.18 -21.72 8.21
C ILE A 81 -12.98 -22.22 6.78
N GLU A 82 -12.68 -21.27 5.90
CA GLU A 82 -12.27 -21.54 4.53
C GLU A 82 -10.78 -21.24 4.40
N VAL A 83 -9.99 -22.23 3.99
CA VAL A 83 -8.56 -22.07 3.76
C VAL A 83 -8.29 -22.11 2.27
N HIS A 84 -7.97 -20.95 1.71
CA HIS A 84 -7.59 -20.77 0.32
C HIS A 84 -6.08 -20.94 0.17
N TYR A 85 -5.69 -21.79 -0.76
CA TYR A 85 -4.30 -22.03 -1.13
C TYR A 85 -4.10 -21.68 -2.59
N TRP A 86 -3.05 -20.92 -2.89
CA TRP A 86 -2.61 -20.67 -4.26
C TRP A 86 -1.09 -20.57 -4.32
N ASP A 87 -0.54 -20.98 -5.46
CA ASP A 87 0.89 -20.97 -5.75
C ASP A 87 1.17 -19.93 -6.86
N GLU A 88 1.94 -18.89 -6.53
CA GLU A 88 2.42 -17.88 -7.47
C GLU A 88 3.79 -18.29 -8.05
N GLY A 89 3.82 -19.47 -8.68
CA GLY A 89 5.05 -20.07 -9.23
C GLY A 89 5.58 -21.25 -8.41
N LYS A 90 6.87 -21.56 -8.52
CA LYS A 90 7.48 -22.74 -7.87
C LYS A 90 7.82 -22.54 -6.39
N ASP A 91 8.06 -21.29 -5.99
CA ASP A 91 8.68 -20.94 -4.70
C ASP A 91 7.80 -20.04 -3.82
N PHE A 92 6.72 -19.49 -4.37
CA PHE A 92 5.79 -18.61 -3.64
C PHE A 92 4.48 -19.33 -3.39
N LYS A 93 4.26 -19.64 -2.11
CA LYS A 93 3.02 -20.22 -1.63
C LYS A 93 2.30 -19.23 -0.75
N ASN A 94 1.02 -19.05 -1.02
CA ASN A 94 0.16 -18.12 -0.33
C ASN A 94 -1.02 -18.88 0.27
N CYS A 95 -1.42 -18.48 1.48
CA CYS A 95 -2.53 -19.11 2.19
C CYS A 95 -3.42 -18.05 2.82
N LYS A 96 -4.72 -18.08 2.55
CA LYS A 96 -5.71 -17.20 3.20
C LYS A 96 -6.71 -18.02 3.99
N ILE A 97 -6.90 -17.68 5.25
CA ILE A 97 -7.90 -18.29 6.14
C ILE A 97 -9.01 -17.27 6.37
N LYS A 98 -10.24 -17.58 5.96
CA LYS A 98 -11.40 -16.74 6.20
C LYS A 98 -12.18 -17.22 7.41
N PHE A 99 -12.43 -16.29 8.31
CA PHE A 99 -13.37 -16.42 9.42
C PHE A 99 -14.60 -15.56 9.15
N GLU A 100 -15.61 -15.70 10.00
CA GLU A 100 -16.80 -14.85 9.93
C GLU A 100 -16.42 -13.36 10.03
N ASP A 101 -15.51 -12.97 10.93
CA ASP A 101 -15.26 -11.54 11.26
C ASP A 101 -13.91 -10.99 10.82
N TYR A 102 -13.01 -11.86 10.36
CA TYR A 102 -11.68 -11.48 9.91
C TYR A 102 -11.13 -12.47 8.88
N GLU A 103 -10.09 -12.08 8.16
CA GLU A 103 -9.28 -12.98 7.34
C GLU A 103 -7.80 -12.89 7.74
N LEU A 104 -7.12 -14.02 7.63
CA LEU A 104 -5.66 -14.10 7.74
C LEU A 104 -5.08 -14.38 6.38
N PHE A 105 -4.06 -13.65 5.98
CA PHE A 105 -3.32 -13.89 4.75
C PHE A 105 -1.84 -14.12 5.08
N PHE A 106 -1.36 -15.31 4.79
CA PHE A 106 0.02 -15.74 4.95
C PHE A 106 0.70 -15.64 3.59
N SER A 107 1.60 -14.67 3.44
CA SER A 107 2.37 -14.45 2.22
C SER A 107 3.73 -15.11 2.32
N ASN A 108 4.17 -15.73 1.22
CA ASN A 108 5.47 -16.41 1.12
C ASN A 108 5.64 -17.45 2.24
N VAL A 109 4.69 -18.38 2.33
CA VAL A 109 4.69 -19.50 3.28
C VAL A 109 6.00 -20.27 3.15
N ASN A 110 6.73 -20.38 4.26
CA ASN A 110 8.01 -21.08 4.31
C ASN A 110 8.30 -21.55 5.75
N GLU A 111 8.62 -22.83 5.89
CA GLU A 111 8.88 -23.47 7.19
C GLU A 111 10.15 -22.93 7.88
N LYS A 112 11.03 -22.24 7.15
CA LYS A 112 12.20 -21.57 7.73
C LYS A 112 11.80 -20.41 8.66
N TYR A 113 10.61 -19.84 8.48
CA TYR A 113 10.11 -18.74 9.29
C TYR A 113 9.38 -19.28 10.53
N LYS A 114 9.61 -18.65 11.68
CA LYS A 114 9.02 -19.08 12.97
C LYS A 114 7.49 -19.05 12.97
N THR A 115 6.93 -18.14 12.19
CA THR A 115 5.49 -17.93 11.96
C THR A 115 4.93 -18.80 10.83
N GLY A 116 5.78 -19.53 10.10
CA GLY A 116 5.43 -20.34 8.93
C GLY A 116 5.27 -19.55 7.62
N ALA A 117 5.38 -18.23 7.65
CA ALA A 117 5.27 -17.36 6.48
C ALA A 117 6.10 -16.08 6.65
N GLU A 118 6.44 -15.42 5.55
CA GLU A 118 7.23 -14.19 5.59
C GLU A 118 6.42 -13.01 6.15
N PHE A 119 5.17 -12.91 5.71
CA PHE A 119 4.23 -11.90 6.15
C PHE A 119 2.92 -12.56 6.57
N ILE A 120 2.34 -12.10 7.66
CA ILE A 120 0.97 -12.44 8.04
C ILE A 120 0.16 -11.15 8.12
N TYR A 121 -0.89 -11.07 7.32
CA TYR A 121 -1.87 -10.00 7.34
C TYR A 121 -3.12 -10.46 8.08
N VAL A 122 -3.60 -9.70 9.06
CA VAL A 122 -4.88 -9.95 9.73
C VAL A 122 -5.83 -8.82 9.40
N THR A 123 -6.81 -9.07 8.55
CA THR A 123 -7.78 -8.06 8.10
C THR A 123 -9.12 -8.28 8.77
N PHE A 124 -9.58 -7.32 9.56
CA PHE A 124 -10.92 -7.31 10.13
C PHE A 124 -11.93 -6.68 9.16
N LYS A 125 -13.22 -7.01 9.28
CA LYS A 125 -14.30 -6.42 8.45
C LYS A 125 -14.30 -4.89 8.41
N ASP A 126 -13.77 -4.24 9.44
CA ASP A 126 -13.71 -2.78 9.55
C ASP A 126 -12.43 -2.18 8.90
N ASN A 127 -11.70 -2.95 8.09
CA ASN A 127 -10.47 -2.58 7.35
C ASN A 127 -9.21 -2.32 8.21
N ILE A 128 -9.15 -2.89 9.41
CA ILE A 128 -7.93 -2.91 10.21
C ILE A 128 -7.07 -4.08 9.73
N THR A 129 -5.84 -3.79 9.26
CA THR A 129 -4.90 -4.80 8.74
C THR A 129 -3.60 -4.83 9.54
N TYR A 130 -3.40 -5.86 10.35
CA TYR A 130 -2.16 -6.09 11.08
C TYR A 130 -1.13 -6.84 10.21
N THR A 131 0.13 -6.41 10.18
CA THR A 131 1.23 -7.13 9.52
C THR A 131 2.15 -7.79 10.56
N ILE A 132 2.64 -8.99 10.30
CA ILE A 132 3.61 -9.67 11.18
C ILE A 132 4.75 -10.20 10.32
N LEU A 133 5.99 -9.82 10.66
CA LEU A 133 7.19 -10.19 9.92
C LEU A 133 7.84 -11.48 10.44
N ALA A 134 8.50 -12.16 9.51
CA ALA A 134 8.90 -13.57 9.58
C ALA A 134 9.98 -13.96 10.59
N ASP A 135 10.87 -13.03 10.94
CA ASP A 135 11.99 -13.32 11.84
C ASP A 135 11.53 -13.54 13.28
N GLY A 136 10.27 -13.18 13.59
CA GLY A 136 9.70 -13.29 14.93
C GLY A 136 10.40 -12.41 15.97
N ASN A 137 11.27 -11.52 15.48
CA ASN A 137 12.03 -10.52 16.22
C ASN A 137 11.45 -9.13 15.97
N TYR A 138 10.68 -8.93 14.90
CA TYR A 138 9.93 -7.70 14.66
C TYR A 138 8.44 -7.94 14.58
N PHE A 139 7.66 -7.07 15.22
CA PHE A 139 6.20 -6.99 15.10
C PHE A 139 5.83 -5.60 14.57
N VAL A 140 5.06 -5.51 13.48
CA VAL A 140 4.63 -4.26 12.86
C VAL A 140 3.12 -4.24 12.69
N SER A 141 2.41 -3.76 13.69
CA SER A 141 0.96 -3.56 13.58
C SER A 141 0.67 -2.24 12.87
N SER A 142 0.02 -2.30 11.71
CA SER A 142 -0.63 -1.12 11.13
C SER A 142 -2.14 -1.20 11.36
N ALA A 143 -2.81 -0.06 11.48
CA ALA A 143 -4.26 0.03 11.48
C ALA A 143 -4.67 1.29 10.73
N TYR A 144 -5.61 1.15 9.81
CA TYR A 144 -6.21 2.30 9.13
C TYR A 144 -7.54 2.62 9.78
N TYR A 145 -7.76 3.88 10.13
CA TYR A 145 -9.01 4.32 10.71
C TYR A 145 -9.36 5.74 10.25
N LYS A 146 -10.63 6.12 10.39
CA LYS A 146 -11.07 7.48 10.11
C LYS A 146 -11.35 8.25 11.39
N ASP A 147 -10.89 9.49 11.46
CA ASP A 147 -11.17 10.38 12.59
C ASP A 147 -12.54 11.07 12.47
N GLU A 148 -12.84 11.98 13.40
CA GLU A 148 -14.07 12.79 13.41
C GLU A 148 -14.20 13.73 12.21
N ASN A 149 -13.07 14.09 11.58
CA ASN A 149 -13.02 14.87 10.35
C ASN A 149 -13.08 13.98 9.11
N ASN A 150 -13.24 12.65 9.26
CA ASN A 150 -13.21 11.67 8.17
C ASN A 150 -11.86 11.63 7.43
N ASP A 151 -10.79 12.10 8.08
CA ASP A 151 -9.40 11.93 7.64
C ASP A 151 -8.98 10.47 7.85
N LEU A 152 -8.26 9.87 6.91
CA LEU A 152 -7.71 8.52 7.05
C LEU A 152 -6.36 8.60 7.78
N HIS A 153 -6.29 7.90 8.88
CA HIS A 153 -5.08 7.69 9.67
C HIS A 153 -4.48 6.32 9.38
N LYS A 154 -3.15 6.23 9.43
CA LYS A 154 -2.40 4.99 9.56
C LYS A 154 -1.71 5.04 10.93
N TYR A 155 -2.25 4.27 11.85
CA TYR A 155 -1.58 3.94 13.09
C TYR A 155 -0.55 2.84 12.82
N ARG A 156 0.70 3.02 13.23
CA ARG A 156 1.78 2.03 13.12
C ARG A 156 2.42 1.83 14.49
N TYR A 157 2.49 0.57 14.90
CA TYR A 157 3.18 0.13 16.10
C TYR A 157 4.24 -0.88 15.71
N GLU A 158 5.48 -0.62 16.08
CA GLU A 158 6.61 -1.48 15.80
C GLU A 158 7.31 -1.88 17.09
N TYR A 159 7.65 -3.17 17.19
CA TYR A 159 8.37 -3.67 18.34
C TYR A 159 9.42 -4.68 17.90
N ASN A 160 10.67 -4.39 18.27
CA ASN A 160 11.78 -5.32 18.15
C ASN A 160 11.93 -6.11 19.46
N PHE A 161 11.81 -7.43 19.41
CA PHE A 161 11.91 -8.35 20.53
C PHE A 161 13.37 -8.64 20.95
N GLU A 162 14.39 -8.29 20.16
CA GLU A 162 15.81 -8.50 20.49
C GLU A 162 16.45 -7.31 21.18
N GLU A 163 15.94 -6.11 20.97
CA GLU A 163 16.39 -4.92 21.69
C GLU A 163 15.49 -4.70 22.91
N ASP A 164 16.07 -4.36 24.07
CA ASP A 164 15.33 -3.76 25.21
C ASP A 164 14.73 -2.37 24.86
N GLY A 165 14.57 -2.10 23.56
CA GLY A 165 14.04 -0.89 22.98
C GLY A 165 12.58 -0.70 23.36
N LYS A 166 12.21 0.57 23.51
CA LYS A 166 10.79 0.93 23.62
C LYS A 166 10.13 0.66 22.27
N PRO A 167 8.86 0.21 22.28
CA PRO A 167 8.10 0.18 21.03
C PRO A 167 8.11 1.53 20.35
N TYR A 168 8.13 1.49 19.03
CA TYR A 168 7.97 2.65 18.19
C TYR A 168 6.50 2.77 17.81
N GLU A 169 5.91 3.91 18.14
CA GLU A 169 4.50 4.22 17.91
C GLU A 169 4.41 5.47 17.05
N MET A 170 3.61 5.38 15.99
CA MET A 170 3.34 6.45 15.06
C MET A 170 1.85 6.46 14.74
N ASP A 171 1.24 7.63 14.78
CA ASP A 171 -0.07 7.89 14.18
C ASP A 171 0.10 9.00 13.16
N ILE A 172 -0.11 8.67 11.87
CA ILE A 172 0.00 9.62 10.78
C ILE A 172 -1.33 9.74 10.03
N VAL A 173 -1.71 10.98 9.74
CA VAL A 173 -2.78 11.24 8.77
C VAL A 173 -2.23 10.95 7.37
N VAL A 174 -2.71 9.87 6.76
CA VAL A 174 -2.31 9.47 5.40
C VAL A 174 -3.22 10.05 4.33
N LEU A 175 -4.44 10.48 4.68
CA LEU A 175 -5.34 11.14 3.74
C LEU A 175 -6.26 12.13 4.46
N LYS A 176 -6.19 13.41 4.10
CA LYS A 176 -7.07 14.46 4.63
C LYS A 176 -8.33 14.62 3.79
N SER A 177 -9.48 14.79 4.44
CA SER A 177 -10.76 14.98 3.76
C SER A 177 -11.04 16.45 3.42
N ILE A 178 -10.47 17.36 4.21
CA ILE A 178 -10.65 18.81 4.06
C ILE A 178 -9.46 19.39 3.30
N PHE A 179 -9.74 19.97 2.15
CA PHE A 179 -8.73 20.65 1.34
C PHE A 179 -8.27 21.93 2.08
N PRO A 180 -6.98 22.29 2.02
CA PRO A 180 -6.54 23.55 2.59
C PRO A 180 -7.27 24.70 1.88
N ASP A 181 -7.54 25.78 2.60
CA ASP A 181 -7.97 27.03 1.97
C ASP A 181 -7.01 27.35 0.82
N LYS A 182 -7.57 27.70 -0.34
CA LYS A 182 -6.90 27.74 -1.66
C LYS A 182 -5.40 28.08 -1.55
N PRO A 183 -4.51 27.34 -2.24
CA PRO A 183 -3.07 27.62 -2.22
C PRO A 183 -2.84 29.11 -2.51
N ASN A 184 -1.94 29.72 -1.72
CA ASN A 184 -1.56 31.12 -1.83
C ASN A 184 -1.48 31.54 -3.31
N GLU A 185 -2.18 32.61 -3.73
CA GLU A 185 -2.25 33.05 -5.13
C GLU A 185 -0.85 33.15 -5.80
N LYS A 186 0.18 33.40 -4.98
CA LYS A 186 1.61 33.36 -5.33
C LYS A 186 2.03 32.03 -5.98
N ILE A 187 1.62 30.88 -5.43
CA ILE A 187 1.99 29.54 -5.93
C ILE A 187 1.30 29.21 -7.25
N ARG A 188 0.05 29.65 -7.44
CA ARG A 188 -0.68 29.43 -8.69
C ARG A 188 0.00 30.11 -9.88
N SER A 189 0.51 31.33 -9.67
CA SER A 189 1.26 32.06 -10.71
C SER A 189 2.58 31.38 -11.10
N VAL A 190 3.20 30.63 -10.18
CA VAL A 190 4.40 29.83 -10.45
C VAL A 190 4.04 28.61 -11.29
N LEU A 191 2.95 27.91 -10.98
CA LEU A 191 2.46 26.78 -11.79
C LEU A 191 2.09 27.21 -13.21
N ASP A 192 1.39 28.35 -13.35
CA ASP A 192 1.07 28.91 -14.66
C ASP A 192 2.35 29.16 -15.47
N ALA A 193 3.41 29.68 -14.85
CA ALA A 193 4.71 29.88 -15.48
C ALA A 193 5.42 28.56 -15.84
N VAL A 194 5.39 27.55 -14.97
CA VAL A 194 5.99 26.22 -15.23
C VAL A 194 5.39 25.61 -16.48
N LEU A 195 4.06 25.66 -16.60
CA LEU A 195 3.30 24.99 -17.64
C LEU A 195 3.27 25.78 -18.96
N THR A 196 3.22 27.11 -18.90
CA THR A 196 3.29 27.96 -20.11
C THR A 196 4.69 28.02 -20.70
N ALA A 197 5.72 28.04 -19.85
CA ALA A 197 7.08 28.25 -20.33
C ALA A 197 7.69 26.99 -20.96
N LYS A 198 7.12 25.78 -20.73
CA LYS A 198 7.68 24.48 -21.18
C LYS A 198 9.19 24.37 -20.94
N THR A 199 9.67 24.99 -19.86
CA THR A 199 11.09 25.24 -19.61
C THR A 199 11.75 24.23 -18.69
N PRO A 200 11.10 23.71 -17.63
CA PRO A 200 11.71 22.64 -16.85
C PRO A 200 11.72 21.34 -17.66
N MET A 201 12.77 20.54 -17.45
CA MET A 201 12.87 19.19 -18.02
C MET A 201 11.84 18.25 -17.36
N SER A 202 11.71 18.38 -16.04
CA SER A 202 10.79 17.63 -15.22
C SER A 202 10.34 18.47 -14.03
N VAL A 203 9.17 18.11 -13.49
CA VAL A 203 8.69 18.59 -12.19
C VAL A 203 8.74 17.41 -11.25
N GLU A 204 9.41 17.60 -10.11
CA GLU A 204 9.58 16.56 -9.12
C GLU A 204 8.97 16.98 -7.79
N ILE A 205 8.32 16.05 -7.13
CA ILE A 205 7.77 16.22 -5.80
C ILE A 205 8.49 15.27 -4.84
N LEU A 206 8.81 15.76 -3.65
CA LEU A 206 9.39 14.94 -2.60
C LEU A 206 8.26 14.17 -1.89
N ILE A 207 8.15 12.89 -2.20
CA ILE A 207 7.21 11.96 -1.56
C ILE A 207 7.82 11.53 -0.23
N GLY A 208 7.51 12.31 0.81
CA GLY A 208 7.85 12.05 2.21
C GLY A 208 7.55 13.25 3.13
N ASN A 209 7.47 14.46 2.56
CA ASN A 209 6.95 15.67 3.20
C ASN A 209 5.75 16.24 2.42
N HIS A 210 4.78 15.37 2.14
CA HIS A 210 3.58 15.71 1.40
C HIS A 210 2.33 15.37 2.20
N GLU A 211 1.23 16.00 1.84
CA GLU A 211 -0.09 15.73 2.41
C GLU A 211 -1.01 15.32 1.26
N LEU A 212 -1.68 14.19 1.43
CA LEU A 212 -2.65 13.68 0.47
C LEU A 212 -4.04 14.15 0.87
N TYR A 213 -4.85 14.56 -0.10
CA TYR A 213 -6.20 15.07 0.11
C TYR A 213 -7.20 14.32 -0.76
N ARG A 214 -8.38 13.99 -0.21
CA ARG A 214 -9.50 13.47 -0.99
C ARG A 214 -10.84 13.78 -0.36
N ASN A 215 -11.75 14.28 -1.19
CA ASN A 215 -13.16 14.40 -0.85
C ASN A 215 -14.00 13.64 -1.88
N GLU A 216 -15.33 13.75 -1.77
CA GLU A 216 -16.27 13.07 -2.68
C GLU A 216 -16.11 13.44 -4.17
N LYS A 217 -15.36 14.48 -4.51
CA LYS A 217 -15.29 15.08 -5.85
C LYS A 217 -13.90 15.10 -6.46
N ALA A 218 -12.85 15.09 -5.65
CA ALA A 218 -11.50 15.30 -6.12
C ALA A 218 -10.46 14.73 -5.16
N SER A 219 -9.29 14.44 -5.74
CA SER A 219 -8.07 14.07 -5.03
C SER A 219 -6.96 15.06 -5.36
N ALA A 220 -6.04 15.25 -4.43
CA ALA A 220 -4.93 16.16 -4.60
C ALA A 220 -3.73 15.82 -3.72
N ILE A 221 -2.58 16.38 -4.10
CA ILE A 221 -1.33 16.31 -3.35
C ILE A 221 -0.90 17.73 -2.99
N PHE A 222 -0.51 17.94 -1.73
CA PHE A 222 0.18 19.13 -1.27
C PHE A 222 1.61 18.76 -0.87
N ALA A 223 2.58 19.03 -1.74
CA ALA A 223 3.94 18.52 -1.58
C ALA A 223 5.00 19.59 -1.79
N GLU A 224 6.12 19.47 -1.09
CA GLU A 224 7.34 20.20 -1.44
C GLU A 224 7.75 19.86 -2.87
N THR A 225 7.94 20.90 -3.68
CA THR A 225 8.15 20.75 -5.12
C THR A 225 9.50 21.32 -5.54
N THR A 226 10.17 20.56 -6.38
CA THR A 226 11.44 20.90 -7.02
C THR A 226 11.26 20.88 -8.53
N LEU A 227 11.72 21.94 -9.20
CA LEU A 227 11.76 22.02 -10.66
C LEU A 227 13.18 21.72 -11.12
N VAL A 228 13.33 20.86 -12.12
CA VAL A 228 14.64 20.44 -12.65
C VAL A 228 14.87 21.03 -14.04
N PHE A 229 16.06 21.60 -14.24
CA PHE A 229 16.48 22.28 -15.47
C PHE A 229 17.81 21.73 -15.99
N ALA A 230 17.93 21.64 -17.32
CA ALA A 230 19.16 21.21 -17.98
C ALA A 230 20.31 22.20 -17.79
N THR A 231 19.98 23.50 -17.62
CA THR A 231 20.98 24.57 -17.56
C THR A 231 20.60 25.65 -16.55
N LYS A 232 21.61 26.25 -15.93
CA LYS A 232 21.46 27.41 -15.05
C LYS A 232 20.68 28.55 -15.71
N LYS A 233 20.94 28.81 -17.00
CA LYS A 233 20.29 29.89 -17.75
C LYS A 233 18.78 29.68 -17.88
N GLN A 234 18.33 28.43 -18.03
CA GLN A 234 16.90 28.11 -18.06
C GLN A 234 16.25 28.34 -16.70
N ALA A 235 16.89 27.86 -15.62
CA ALA A 235 16.43 28.11 -14.26
C ALA A 235 16.34 29.63 -13.98
N GLU A 236 17.40 30.40 -14.26
CA GLU A 236 17.41 31.86 -14.06
C GLU A 236 16.36 32.60 -14.91
N LYS A 237 16.12 32.16 -16.14
CA LYS A 237 15.06 32.73 -17.00
C LYS A 237 13.68 32.48 -16.40
N PHE A 238 13.45 31.28 -15.88
CA PHE A 238 12.21 30.92 -15.19
C PHE A 238 12.00 31.78 -13.94
N LEU A 239 13.04 31.96 -13.13
CA LEU A 239 13.00 32.81 -11.93
C LEU A 239 12.66 34.27 -12.26
N LYS A 240 13.26 34.84 -13.30
CA LYS A 240 12.98 36.22 -13.73
C LYS A 240 11.56 36.42 -14.26
N ALA A 241 10.93 35.37 -14.79
CA ALA A 241 9.54 35.44 -15.27
C ALA A 241 8.52 35.37 -14.12
N THR A 242 8.94 34.86 -12.96
CA THR A 242 8.12 34.70 -11.76
C THR A 242 8.58 35.72 -10.71
N ASP A 243 8.26 36.99 -10.93
CA ASP A 243 8.68 38.20 -10.17
C ASP A 243 8.40 38.20 -8.65
N LYS A 244 8.02 37.05 -8.06
CA LYS A 244 7.50 36.93 -6.69
C LYS A 244 7.83 35.60 -6.02
N VAL A 245 9.03 35.05 -6.12
CA VAL A 245 9.35 33.85 -5.32
C VAL A 245 10.63 34.05 -4.53
N GLU A 246 10.45 34.11 -3.21
CA GLU A 246 11.52 34.34 -2.25
C GLU A 246 12.46 33.14 -2.22
N THR A 247 13.73 33.42 -2.52
CA THR A 247 14.92 32.60 -2.26
C THR A 247 14.85 31.14 -2.73
N PHE A 248 15.27 30.95 -3.98
CA PHE A 248 15.73 29.65 -4.45
C PHE A 248 17.23 29.52 -4.25
N THR A 249 17.65 28.40 -3.69
CA THR A 249 19.03 27.95 -3.82
C THR A 249 19.14 27.24 -5.15
N VAL A 250 19.90 27.81 -6.08
CA VAL A 250 20.36 27.07 -7.26
C VAL A 250 21.49 26.17 -6.78
N GLU A 251 21.15 24.93 -6.46
CA GLU A 251 22.12 23.88 -6.14
C GLU A 251 22.40 23.11 -7.44
N GLU A 252 23.68 22.87 -7.73
CA GLU A 252 24.07 21.87 -8.72
C GLU A 252 23.81 20.51 -8.08
N ASN A 253 22.96 19.68 -8.68
CA ASN A 253 22.86 18.30 -8.21
C ASN A 253 24.17 17.60 -8.59
N TYR A 254 24.90 17.10 -7.59
CA TYR A 254 26.31 16.72 -7.68
C TYR A 254 26.59 15.56 -8.66
N ASP A 255 25.57 14.79 -9.06
CA ASP A 255 25.73 13.59 -9.89
C ASP A 255 25.36 13.77 -11.39
N ASP A 256 24.42 14.65 -11.75
CA ASP A 256 23.87 14.73 -13.12
C ASP A 256 24.07 16.08 -13.84
N GLY A 257 24.66 17.10 -13.19
CA GLY A 257 24.88 18.42 -13.79
C GLY A 257 23.59 19.24 -14.05
N ASN A 258 22.47 18.80 -13.46
CA ASN A 258 21.19 19.49 -13.51
C ASN A 258 21.10 20.62 -12.48
N PHE A 259 20.23 21.59 -12.76
CA PHE A 259 19.96 22.74 -11.90
C PHE A 259 18.56 22.63 -11.31
N ILE A 260 18.44 22.82 -10.00
CA ILE A 260 17.16 22.71 -9.30
C ILE A 260 16.64 24.06 -8.78
N VAL A 261 15.32 24.15 -8.67
CA VAL A 261 14.59 25.30 -8.13
C VAL A 261 13.50 24.79 -7.18
N LYS A 262 13.68 24.96 -5.86
CA LYS A 262 12.76 24.50 -4.80
C LYS A 262 11.65 25.54 -4.53
N ILE A 263 10.41 25.27 -4.94
CA ILE A 263 9.28 26.25 -4.88
C ILE A 263 8.42 26.15 -3.60
N GLY A 264 8.78 25.29 -2.65
CA GLY A 264 8.02 25.04 -1.42
C GLY A 264 6.84 24.09 -1.63
N LYS A 265 5.90 24.04 -0.67
CA LYS A 265 4.71 23.18 -0.77
C LYS A 265 3.70 23.73 -1.77
N VAL A 266 3.33 22.91 -2.75
CA VAL A 266 2.40 23.26 -3.83
C VAL A 266 1.26 22.26 -3.90
N PHE A 267 0.07 22.77 -4.21
CA PHE A 267 -1.15 21.99 -4.32
C PHE A 267 -1.40 21.56 -5.77
N PHE A 268 -1.52 20.26 -6.00
CA PHE A 268 -1.74 19.67 -7.32
C PHE A 268 -3.01 18.81 -7.31
N PRO A 269 -4.01 19.13 -8.16
CA PRO A 269 -5.13 18.22 -8.35
C PRO A 269 -4.66 16.96 -9.09
N ILE A 270 -5.28 15.83 -8.78
CA ILE A 270 -5.03 14.54 -9.44
C ILE A 270 -6.18 14.25 -10.39
N SER A 271 -5.84 13.82 -11.61
CA SER A 271 -6.84 13.39 -12.58
C SER A 271 -7.61 12.17 -12.06
N ALA A 272 -8.92 12.14 -12.29
CA ALA A 272 -9.74 10.97 -11.97
C ALA A 272 -9.23 9.67 -12.62
N SER A 273 -8.57 9.76 -13.79
CA SER A 273 -7.97 8.60 -14.47
C SER A 273 -6.75 8.01 -13.73
N PHE A 274 -6.19 8.76 -12.79
CA PHE A 274 -4.99 8.41 -12.04
C PHE A 274 -5.28 8.24 -10.53
N ASP A 275 -6.53 8.45 -10.12
CA ASP A 275 -6.96 8.42 -8.71
C ASP A 275 -6.79 7.03 -8.06
N SER A 276 -7.00 5.95 -8.81
CA SER A 276 -6.79 4.58 -8.31
C SER A 276 -5.31 4.24 -8.09
N PHE A 277 -4.39 4.89 -8.81
CA PHE A 277 -2.96 4.76 -8.53
C PHE A 277 -2.57 5.54 -7.27
N PHE A 278 -3.18 6.71 -7.07
CA PHE A 278 -3.04 7.48 -5.83
C PHE A 278 -3.52 6.69 -4.61
N GLU A 279 -4.62 5.93 -4.73
CA GLU A 279 -5.04 5.02 -3.66
C GLU A 279 -3.97 3.98 -3.31
N LYS A 280 -3.25 3.44 -4.30
CA LYS A 280 -2.16 2.49 -4.04
C LYS A 280 -1.03 3.11 -3.24
N LEU A 281 -0.67 4.37 -3.54
CA LEU A 281 0.37 5.11 -2.79
C LEU A 281 0.06 5.24 -1.29
N ILE A 282 -1.22 5.28 -0.89
CA ILE A 282 -1.63 5.36 0.53
C ILE A 282 -1.26 4.07 1.28
N TYR A 283 -1.26 2.93 0.60
CA TYR A 283 -1.11 1.61 1.19
C TYR A 283 0.31 1.02 1.05
N GLU A 284 1.22 1.67 0.33
CA GLU A 284 2.62 1.23 0.21
C GLU A 284 3.40 1.45 1.52
N GLU A 285 4.25 0.48 1.89
CA GLU A 285 4.95 0.46 3.18
C GLU A 285 6.14 1.43 3.27
N ASP A 286 6.74 1.81 2.13
CA ASP A 286 7.99 2.58 2.03
C ASP A 286 7.76 4.00 1.47
N VAL A 287 7.07 4.85 2.23
CA VAL A 287 6.92 6.29 1.89
C VAL A 287 8.12 7.12 2.40
N ASP A 288 9.29 6.50 2.51
CA ASP A 288 10.52 7.13 3.01
C ASP A 288 11.12 8.09 1.98
N ASN A 289 10.72 9.36 1.99
CA ASN A 289 11.42 10.49 1.34
C ASN A 289 12.04 10.21 -0.05
N TYR A 290 11.24 9.75 -1.02
CA TYR A 290 11.70 9.56 -2.40
C TYR A 290 11.15 10.64 -3.32
N TYR A 291 11.97 11.14 -4.26
CA TYR A 291 11.46 12.02 -5.30
C TYR A 291 10.65 11.23 -6.32
N LYS A 292 9.53 11.80 -6.78
CA LYS A 292 8.76 11.30 -7.92
C LYS A 292 8.64 12.38 -8.98
N THR A 293 8.84 11.99 -10.23
CA THR A 293 8.57 12.84 -11.39
C THR A 293 7.07 12.83 -11.67
N ILE A 294 6.48 14.01 -11.88
CA ILE A 294 5.07 14.14 -12.22
C ILE A 294 4.87 14.71 -13.61
N GLU A 295 3.88 14.17 -14.32
CA GLU A 295 3.40 14.72 -15.59
C GLU A 295 2.00 15.32 -15.41
N PHE A 296 1.79 16.46 -16.07
CA PHE A 296 0.53 17.20 -16.02
C PHE A 296 -0.28 17.02 -17.29
N SER A 297 -1.60 16.94 -17.13
CA SER A 297 -2.54 17.17 -18.21
C SER A 297 -2.51 18.64 -18.66
N ASN A 298 -3.11 18.92 -19.81
CA ASN A 298 -3.37 20.30 -20.25
C ASN A 298 -4.37 21.04 -19.34
N THR A 299 -5.02 20.33 -18.41
CA THR A 299 -5.99 20.84 -17.42
C THR A 299 -5.41 20.94 -16.01
N TYR A 300 -4.08 20.95 -15.87
CA TYR A 300 -3.36 21.19 -14.61
C TYR A 300 -3.47 20.04 -13.59
N GLU A 301 -3.86 18.84 -14.04
CA GLU A 301 -4.01 17.66 -13.19
C GLU A 301 -2.80 16.73 -13.34
N ILE A 302 -2.35 16.12 -12.24
CA ILE A 302 -1.37 15.04 -12.29
C ILE A 302 -2.01 13.84 -12.99
N ILE A 303 -1.34 13.33 -14.02
CA ILE A 303 -1.77 12.16 -14.80
C ILE A 303 -0.77 11.00 -14.75
N VAL A 304 0.47 11.25 -14.29
CA VAL A 304 1.51 10.23 -14.11
C VAL A 304 2.39 10.60 -12.91
N ILE A 305 2.78 9.60 -12.13
CA ILE A 305 3.81 9.67 -11.10
C ILE A 305 4.82 8.55 -11.39
N SER A 306 6.06 8.92 -11.68
CA SER A 306 7.16 8.01 -12.02
C SER A 306 8.30 8.14 -10.99
N PRO A 307 9.23 7.17 -10.88
CA PRO A 307 10.46 7.38 -10.13
C PRO A 307 11.11 8.73 -10.50
N GLY A 308 11.55 9.49 -9.50
CA GLY A 308 12.22 10.77 -9.69
C GLY A 308 13.54 10.63 -10.44
N THR A 309 14.00 11.71 -11.07
CA THR A 309 15.37 11.79 -11.60
C THR A 309 16.37 12.26 -10.53
N LEU A 310 15.90 12.88 -9.45
CA LEU A 310 16.75 13.23 -8.31
C LEU A 310 16.89 12.03 -7.34
N HIS A 311 18.10 11.48 -7.27
CA HIS A 311 18.53 10.63 -6.17
C HIS A 311 19.43 11.47 -5.25
N PHE A 312 18.95 11.82 -4.06
CA PHE A 312 19.84 12.33 -3.02
C PHE A 312 20.22 11.13 -2.14
N HIS A 313 21.51 10.79 -2.12
CA HIS A 313 22.10 9.87 -1.16
C HIS A 313 22.53 10.62 0.12
#